data_AF-A0A109PLG9-F1
#
_entry.id   AF-A0A109PLG9-F1
#
_cell.length_a   1.000
_cell.length_b   1.000
_cell.length_c   1.000
_cell.angle_alpha   90.00
_cell.angle_beta   90.00
_cell.angle_gamma   90.00
#
_symmetry.space_group_name_H-M   'P 1'
#
loop_
_entity.id
_entity.type
_entity.pdbx_description
1 polymer ?
#
loop_
_entity_poly.entity_id
_entity_poly.type
_entity_poly.pdbx_seq_one_letter_code
_entity_poly.pdbx_strand_id
1 'polypeptide(L)'
;MMSTFKVLLCGAVLSRVDAGQEQLGRRIHYSQNDLVEYSPVTEKHLTDGMTVRELCSAAITMSDNTAANLLLTTIGGPKELTAFLHNMGDHVTRLDRWEPELNEAIPNDERDTTMPAAMATTLRKLLTGELLTLASRQQLIDWMEADKVAGPLLRSALPAGWFIADKSGAGGRGSR
;
A
#
# COMPACT_ATOMS: atom_id res chain seq x y z
N MET A 1 -9.93 -5.76 2.26
CA MET A 1 -9.14 -4.50 2.28
C MET A 1 -9.10 -3.80 0.94
N MET A 2 -9.06 -4.54 -0.18
CA MET A 2 -8.77 -3.95 -1.49
C MET A 2 -7.48 -3.12 -1.42
N SER A 3 -7.30 -2.14 -2.30
CA SER A 3 -6.10 -1.30 -2.35
C SER A 3 -5.76 -0.47 -1.09
N THR A 4 -6.57 -0.48 -0.02
CA THR A 4 -6.15 0.15 1.25
C THR A 4 -4.95 -0.55 1.88
N PHE A 5 -4.70 -1.82 1.56
CA PHE A 5 -3.50 -2.53 2.05
C PHE A 5 -2.18 -1.88 1.59
N LYS A 6 -2.21 -1.09 0.49
CA LYS A 6 -1.00 -0.50 -0.11
C LYS A 6 -0.29 0.47 0.85
N VAL A 7 -0.99 1.08 1.81
CA VAL A 7 -0.34 1.86 2.87
C VAL A 7 0.41 0.98 3.87
N LEU A 8 -0.11 -0.20 4.18
CA LEU A 8 0.55 -1.19 5.04
C LEU A 8 1.80 -1.75 4.35
N LEU A 9 1.68 -2.05 3.06
CA LEU A 9 2.79 -2.49 2.23
C LEU A 9 3.93 -1.47 2.20
N CYS A 10 3.63 -0.20 1.92
CA CYS A 10 4.65 0.84 1.90
C CYS A 10 5.24 1.10 3.29
N GLY A 11 4.44 0.96 4.35
CA GLY A 11 4.94 0.95 5.74
C GLY A 11 5.93 -0.20 6.00
N ALA A 12 5.66 -1.42 5.52
CA ALA A 12 6.57 -2.56 5.64
C ALA A 12 7.87 -2.33 4.86
N VAL A 13 7.77 -1.77 3.65
CA VAL A 13 8.94 -1.40 2.83
C VAL A 13 9.80 -0.35 3.54
N LEU A 14 9.19 0.69 4.09
CA LEU A 14 9.89 1.72 4.86
C LEU A 14 10.54 1.16 6.13
N SER A 15 9.89 0.21 6.82
CA SER A 15 10.48 -0.47 7.98
C SER A 15 11.76 -1.24 7.59
N ARG A 16 11.76 -1.88 6.42
CA ARG A 16 12.97 -2.54 5.87
C ARG A 16 14.05 -1.53 5.48
N VAL A 17 13.67 -0.37 4.96
CA VAL A 17 14.62 0.73 4.67
C VAL A 17 15.28 1.22 5.95
N ASP A 18 14.48 1.47 7.00
CA ASP A 18 14.98 1.88 8.31
C ASP A 18 15.94 0.82 8.92
N ALA A 19 15.66 -0.46 8.67
CA ALA A 19 16.51 -1.59 9.10
C ALA A 19 17.73 -1.83 8.19
N GLY A 20 17.94 -1.04 7.12
CA GLY A 20 19.02 -1.22 6.16
C GLY A 20 18.88 -2.44 5.22
N GLN A 21 17.70 -3.06 5.19
CA GLN A 21 17.39 -4.26 4.40
C GLN A 21 16.80 -3.93 3.03
N GLU A 22 16.54 -2.66 2.76
CA GLU A 22 16.03 -2.14 1.49
C GLU A 22 16.58 -0.73 1.26
N GLN A 23 16.61 -0.29 0.01
CA GLN A 23 17.00 1.08 -0.34
C GLN A 23 15.92 1.69 -1.25
N LEU A 24 15.42 2.86 -0.84
CA LEU A 24 14.43 3.61 -1.62
C LEU A 24 14.91 3.94 -3.05
N GLY A 25 16.22 4.12 -3.24
CA GLY A 25 16.82 4.37 -4.56
C GLY A 25 17.12 3.11 -5.38
N ARG A 26 16.92 1.90 -4.84
CA ARG A 26 17.16 0.66 -5.59
C ARG A 26 16.15 0.57 -6.74
N ARG A 27 16.66 0.38 -7.95
CA ARG A 27 15.86 0.24 -9.17
C ARG A 27 15.40 -1.20 -9.36
N ILE A 28 14.15 -1.37 -9.75
CA ILE A 28 13.51 -2.64 -10.09
C ILE A 28 13.13 -2.57 -11.57
N HIS A 29 13.72 -3.46 -12.36
CA HIS A 29 13.31 -3.71 -13.73
C HIS A 29 12.26 -4.82 -13.75
N TYR A 30 11.30 -4.68 -14.65
CA TYR A 30 10.18 -5.59 -14.84
C TYR A 30 9.78 -5.56 -16.31
N SER A 31 8.97 -6.53 -16.70
CA SER A 31 8.59 -6.81 -18.08
C SER A 31 7.11 -6.57 -18.31
N GLN A 32 6.70 -6.66 -19.58
CA GLN A 32 5.29 -6.64 -19.95
C GLN A 32 4.47 -7.75 -19.26
N ASN A 33 5.10 -8.88 -18.92
CA ASN A 33 4.43 -10.01 -18.27
C ASN A 33 4.12 -9.75 -16.79
N ASP A 34 4.78 -8.76 -16.18
CA ASP A 34 4.54 -8.35 -14.79
C ASP A 34 3.41 -7.31 -14.68
N LEU A 35 2.97 -6.76 -15.82
CA LEU A 35 1.87 -5.80 -15.86
C LEU A 35 0.53 -6.51 -15.62
N VAL A 36 -0.16 -6.09 -14.57
CA VAL A 36 -1.54 -6.49 -14.27
C VAL A 36 -2.50 -5.34 -14.55
N GLU A 37 -3.81 -5.63 -14.53
CA GLU A 37 -4.85 -4.62 -14.73
C GLU A 37 -4.66 -3.43 -13.80
N TYR A 38 -4.91 -2.22 -14.32
CA TYR A 38 -4.78 -0.95 -13.60
C TYR A 38 -3.35 -0.67 -13.09
N SER A 39 -2.45 -0.37 -14.04
CA SER A 39 -1.03 -0.10 -13.81
C SER A 39 -0.58 1.22 -14.47
N PRO A 40 -1.26 2.36 -14.16
CA PRO A 40 -1.17 3.60 -14.93
C PRO A 40 0.19 4.32 -14.86
N VAL A 41 1.06 3.93 -13.93
CA VAL A 41 2.42 4.46 -13.81
C VAL A 41 3.41 3.44 -14.35
N THR A 42 3.37 2.21 -13.83
CA THR A 42 4.36 1.17 -14.18
C THR A 42 4.33 0.79 -15.66
N GLU A 43 3.18 0.85 -16.34
CA GLU A 43 3.09 0.59 -17.78
C GLU A 43 3.96 1.55 -18.63
N LYS A 44 4.32 2.72 -18.09
CA LYS A 44 5.10 3.76 -18.76
C LYS A 44 6.60 3.65 -18.53
N HIS A 45 7.03 2.72 -17.68
CA HIS A 45 8.42 2.60 -17.23
C HIS A 45 9.00 1.20 -17.45
N LEU A 46 8.50 0.44 -18.44
CA LEU A 46 9.02 -0.89 -18.79
C LEU A 46 10.50 -0.88 -19.22
N THR A 47 10.96 0.15 -19.91
CA THR A 47 12.34 0.23 -20.39
C THR A 47 13.32 0.52 -19.26
N ASP A 48 13.03 1.53 -18.45
CA ASP A 48 13.97 2.03 -17.43
C ASP A 48 13.74 1.42 -16.04
N GLY A 49 12.64 0.70 -15.85
CA GLY A 49 12.18 0.28 -14.52
C GLY A 49 11.84 1.46 -13.61
N MET A 50 11.61 1.17 -12.34
CA MET A 50 11.30 2.17 -11.31
C MET A 50 12.04 1.87 -10.03
N THR A 51 12.40 2.90 -9.29
CA THR A 51 12.95 2.78 -7.94
C THR A 51 11.89 2.33 -6.94
N VAL A 52 12.31 1.71 -5.84
CA VAL A 52 11.42 1.34 -4.72
C VAL A 52 10.59 2.56 -4.25
N ARG A 53 11.20 3.74 -4.19
CA ARG A 53 10.53 5.01 -3.88
C ARG A 53 9.41 5.34 -4.86
N GLU A 54 9.70 5.27 -6.16
CA GLU A 54 8.73 5.55 -7.22
C GLU A 54 7.59 4.52 -7.22
N LEU A 55 7.89 3.25 -6.93
CA LEU A 55 6.89 2.20 -6.79
C LEU A 55 5.98 2.42 -5.58
N CYS A 56 6.52 2.77 -4.41
CA CYS A 56 5.68 3.12 -3.25
C CYS A 56 4.78 4.33 -3.56
N SER A 57 5.34 5.35 -4.20
CA SER A 57 4.57 6.53 -4.62
C SER A 57 3.46 6.15 -5.60
N ALA A 58 3.73 5.32 -6.62
CA ALA A 58 2.72 4.88 -7.57
C ALA A 58 1.63 4.02 -6.92
N ALA A 59 2.00 3.08 -6.05
CA ALA A 59 1.08 2.22 -5.33
C ALA A 59 0.14 3.01 -4.40
N ILE A 60 0.63 4.06 -3.73
CA ILE A 60 -0.22 4.89 -2.87
C ILE A 60 -1.02 5.90 -3.69
N THR A 61 -0.35 6.74 -4.47
CA THR A 61 -0.96 7.94 -5.07
C THR A 61 -1.87 7.66 -6.26
N MET A 62 -1.55 6.60 -7.01
CA MET A 62 -2.29 6.21 -8.21
C MET A 62 -2.99 4.86 -8.04
N SER A 63 -2.76 4.17 -6.92
CA SER A 63 -3.25 2.81 -6.67
C SER A 63 -2.73 1.78 -7.69
N ASP A 64 -1.54 2.00 -8.25
CA ASP A 64 -0.93 1.14 -9.29
C ASP A 64 -0.73 -0.30 -8.80
N ASN A 65 -1.32 -1.27 -9.51
CA ASN A 65 -1.37 -2.66 -9.09
C ASN A 65 -0.05 -3.39 -9.30
N THR A 66 0.60 -3.22 -10.46
CA THR A 66 1.93 -3.81 -10.67
C THR A 66 2.95 -3.23 -9.71
N ALA A 67 2.88 -1.94 -9.36
CA ALA A 67 3.75 -1.38 -8.34
C ALA A 67 3.60 -2.09 -7.00
N ALA A 68 2.37 -2.37 -6.57
CA ALA A 68 2.10 -3.11 -5.35
C ALA A 68 2.62 -4.56 -5.43
N ASN A 69 2.44 -5.26 -6.55
CA ASN A 69 2.95 -6.63 -6.74
C ASN A 69 4.50 -6.68 -6.74
N LEU A 70 5.16 -5.71 -7.37
CA LEU A 70 6.62 -5.63 -7.36
C LEU A 70 7.15 -5.39 -5.94
N LEU A 71 6.52 -4.50 -5.17
CA LEU A 71 6.86 -4.26 -3.76
C LEU A 71 6.56 -5.47 -2.87
N LEU A 72 5.43 -6.16 -3.09
CA LEU A 72 5.13 -7.41 -2.39
C LEU A 72 6.25 -8.43 -2.62
N THR A 73 6.73 -8.55 -3.85
CA THR A 73 7.87 -9.43 -4.18
C THR A 73 9.12 -9.08 -3.38
N THR A 74 9.43 -7.79 -3.17
CA THR A 74 10.62 -7.39 -2.39
C THR A 74 10.53 -7.80 -0.92
N ILE A 75 9.32 -7.83 -0.37
CA ILE A 75 9.09 -8.24 1.01
C ILE A 75 8.93 -9.74 1.21
N GLY A 76 8.76 -10.52 0.13
CA GLY A 76 8.55 -11.98 0.17
C GLY A 76 7.09 -12.41 -0.03
N GLY A 77 6.24 -11.51 -0.52
CA GLY A 77 4.86 -11.76 -0.91
C GLY A 77 3.82 -11.46 0.18
N PRO A 78 2.52 -11.73 -0.08
CA PRO A 78 1.41 -11.42 0.83
C PRO A 78 1.57 -11.98 2.24
N LYS A 79 2.12 -13.19 2.35
CA LYS A 79 2.39 -13.84 3.63
C LYS A 79 3.35 -13.02 4.50
N GLU A 80 4.38 -12.43 3.91
CA GLU A 80 5.36 -11.63 4.65
C GLU A 80 4.80 -10.26 5.05
N LEU A 81 3.86 -9.70 4.29
CA LEU A 81 3.10 -8.54 4.77
C LEU A 81 2.28 -8.90 6.01
N THR A 82 1.60 -10.05 5.98
CA THR A 82 0.84 -10.55 7.14
C THR A 82 1.75 -10.81 8.34
N ALA A 83 2.95 -11.38 8.12
CA ALA A 83 3.93 -11.59 9.18
C ALA A 83 4.44 -10.28 9.78
N PHE A 84 4.70 -9.27 8.96
CA PHE A 84 5.06 -7.92 9.41
C PHE A 84 3.98 -7.32 10.32
N LEU A 85 2.71 -7.41 9.89
CA LEU A 85 1.56 -6.93 10.67
C LEU A 85 1.40 -7.69 11.99
N HIS A 86 1.56 -9.00 11.96
CA HIS A 86 1.52 -9.84 13.15
C HIS A 86 2.62 -9.46 14.16
N ASN A 87 3.85 -9.23 13.68
CA ASN A 87 4.99 -8.88 14.53
C ASN A 87 4.86 -7.50 15.19
N MET A 88 4.14 -6.57 14.57
CA MET A 88 3.83 -5.26 15.16
C MET A 88 2.52 -5.23 15.96
N GLY A 89 1.92 -6.41 16.19
CA GLY A 89 0.78 -6.63 17.08
C GLY A 89 -0.59 -6.46 16.43
N ASP A 90 -0.68 -6.54 15.11
CA ASP A 90 -1.94 -6.69 14.37
C ASP A 90 -2.14 -8.16 14.00
N HIS A 91 -2.91 -8.87 14.81
CA HIS A 91 -3.23 -10.30 14.62
C HIS A 91 -4.55 -10.51 13.85
N VAL A 92 -5.13 -9.45 13.29
CA VAL A 92 -6.45 -9.48 12.62
C VAL A 92 -6.29 -9.26 11.12
N THR A 93 -5.46 -8.29 10.72
CA THR A 93 -5.26 -7.97 9.32
C THR A 93 -4.45 -9.06 8.61
N ARG A 94 -4.93 -9.51 7.46
CA ARG A 94 -4.26 -10.54 6.64
C ARG A 94 -4.32 -10.19 5.16
N LEU A 95 -3.21 -10.43 4.47
CA LEU A 95 -3.11 -10.41 3.01
C LEU A 95 -2.71 -11.80 2.53
N ASP A 96 -3.51 -12.36 1.62
CA ASP A 96 -3.40 -13.74 1.17
C ASP A 96 -3.08 -13.83 -0.32
N ARG A 97 -3.48 -12.83 -1.10
CA ARG A 97 -3.36 -12.81 -2.56
C ARG A 97 -2.68 -11.53 -3.07
N TRP A 98 -2.39 -11.56 -4.37
CA TRP A 98 -1.78 -10.47 -5.13
C TRP A 98 -2.87 -9.59 -5.75
N GLU A 99 -2.47 -8.45 -6.31
CA GLU A 99 -3.35 -7.72 -7.23
C GLU A 99 -3.42 -8.48 -8.57
N PRO A 100 -4.62 -8.59 -9.20
CA PRO A 100 -5.90 -8.02 -8.78
C PRO A 100 -6.78 -8.95 -7.92
N GLU A 101 -6.40 -10.22 -7.70
CA GLU A 101 -7.26 -11.26 -7.10
C GLU A 101 -7.69 -10.95 -5.66
N LEU A 102 -6.91 -10.16 -4.91
CA LEU A 102 -7.26 -9.73 -3.56
C LEU A 102 -8.55 -8.87 -3.49
N ASN A 103 -9.05 -8.38 -4.63
CA ASN A 103 -10.23 -7.52 -4.70
C ASN A 103 -11.55 -8.29 -4.92
N GLU A 104 -11.55 -9.63 -4.95
CA GLU A 104 -12.78 -10.38 -5.19
C GLU A 104 -13.90 -10.04 -4.19
N ALA A 105 -13.57 -9.90 -2.90
CA ALA A 105 -14.52 -9.56 -1.82
C ALA A 105 -15.71 -10.54 -1.71
N ILE A 106 -15.45 -11.84 -1.82
CA ILE A 106 -16.48 -12.89 -1.69
C ILE A 106 -17.06 -12.87 -0.25
N PRO A 107 -18.40 -12.88 -0.06
CA PRO A 107 -18.98 -12.98 1.28
C PRO A 107 -18.51 -14.24 2.03
N ASN A 108 -18.17 -14.09 3.31
CA ASN A 108 -17.62 -15.13 4.18
C ASN A 108 -16.22 -15.65 3.79
N ASP A 109 -15.55 -15.02 2.82
CA ASP A 109 -14.13 -15.26 2.56
C ASP A 109 -13.30 -14.35 3.47
N GLU A 110 -12.52 -14.96 4.36
CA GLU A 110 -11.67 -14.23 5.31
C GLU A 110 -10.37 -13.72 4.65
N ARG A 111 -10.05 -14.15 3.42
CA ARG A 111 -8.82 -13.73 2.75
C ARG A 111 -8.81 -12.24 2.42
N ASP A 112 -7.65 -11.61 2.56
CA ASP A 112 -7.43 -10.19 2.24
C ASP A 112 -8.30 -9.22 3.05
N THR A 113 -8.63 -9.60 4.29
CA THR A 113 -9.52 -8.85 5.18
C THR A 113 -8.79 -8.17 6.34
N THR A 114 -9.50 -7.21 6.94
CA THR A 114 -9.15 -6.54 8.19
C THR A 114 -10.45 -6.16 8.89
N MET A 115 -10.35 -5.65 10.12
CA MET A 115 -11.44 -4.96 10.80
C MET A 115 -11.16 -3.46 10.86
N PRO A 116 -12.18 -2.58 10.83
CA PRO A 116 -11.97 -1.13 10.91
C PRO A 116 -11.09 -0.69 12.08
N ALA A 117 -11.29 -1.27 13.27
CA ALA A 117 -10.48 -0.98 14.45
C ALA A 117 -9.02 -1.44 14.33
N ALA A 118 -8.78 -2.58 13.68
CA ALA A 118 -7.43 -3.09 13.44
C ALA A 118 -6.67 -2.18 12.46
N MET A 119 -7.27 -1.89 11.30
CA MET A 119 -6.68 -0.97 10.31
C MET A 119 -6.39 0.42 10.90
N ALA A 120 -7.33 1.01 11.65
CA ALA A 120 -7.12 2.31 12.28
C ALA A 120 -5.97 2.29 13.32
N THR A 121 -5.88 1.22 14.12
CA THR A 121 -4.81 1.05 15.11
C THR A 121 -3.46 0.88 14.43
N THR A 122 -3.38 0.05 13.40
CA THR A 122 -2.18 -0.22 12.61
C THR A 122 -1.71 1.05 11.89
N LEU A 123 -2.63 1.78 11.26
CA LEU A 123 -2.30 3.05 10.60
C LEU A 123 -1.78 4.08 11.60
N ARG A 124 -2.41 4.22 12.77
CA ARG A 124 -1.91 5.10 13.84
C ARG A 124 -0.47 4.72 14.25
N LYS A 125 -0.18 3.43 14.44
CA LYS A 125 1.17 2.96 14.77
C LYS A 125 2.19 3.33 13.70
N LEU A 126 1.84 3.15 12.42
CA LEU A 126 2.72 3.49 11.29
C LEU A 126 2.96 4.99 11.16
N LEU A 127 1.92 5.82 11.31
CA LEU A 127 2.02 7.26 11.05
C LEU A 127 2.53 8.07 12.26
N THR A 128 2.29 7.59 13.48
CA THR A 128 2.57 8.37 14.70
C THR A 128 3.37 7.63 15.76
N GLY A 129 3.45 6.30 15.70
CA GLY A 129 4.21 5.48 16.64
C GLY A 129 5.72 5.46 16.34
N GLU A 130 6.44 4.57 17.00
CA GLU A 130 7.91 4.46 16.89
C GLU A 130 8.37 3.31 15.97
N LEU A 131 7.44 2.66 15.25
CA LEU A 131 7.76 1.56 14.33
C LEU A 131 8.62 2.00 13.14
N LEU A 132 8.46 3.25 12.72
CA LEU A 132 9.20 3.86 11.62
C LEU A 132 10.00 5.05 12.16
N THR A 133 11.16 5.30 11.57
CA THR A 133 11.93 6.53 11.82
C THR A 133 11.08 7.75 11.48
N LEU A 134 11.40 8.91 12.06
CA LEU A 134 10.68 10.15 11.78
C LEU A 134 10.62 10.47 10.27
N ALA A 135 11.72 10.26 9.56
CA ALA A 135 11.80 10.47 8.12
C ALA A 135 10.88 9.52 7.34
N SER A 136 10.87 8.23 7.69
CA SER A 136 10.01 7.23 7.06
C SER A 136 8.53 7.47 7.35
N ARG A 137 8.17 7.89 8.58
CA ARG A 137 6.80 8.29 8.93
C ARG A 137 6.32 9.46 8.08
N GLN A 138 7.12 10.52 8.02
CA GLN A 138 6.79 11.69 7.23
C GLN A 138 6.64 11.32 5.76
N GLN A 139 7.54 10.49 5.22
CA GLN A 139 7.46 10.04 3.83
C GLN A 139 6.16 9.28 3.51
N LEU A 140 5.69 8.42 4.42
CA LEU A 140 4.43 7.70 4.26
C LEU A 140 3.24 8.66 4.27
N ILE A 141 3.25 9.65 5.18
CA ILE A 141 2.23 10.71 5.25
C ILE A 141 2.22 11.52 3.95
N ASP A 142 3.38 11.95 3.45
CA ASP A 142 3.51 12.75 2.23
C ASP A 142 2.94 12.00 1.01
N TRP A 143 3.18 10.70 0.90
CA TRP A 143 2.61 9.89 -0.18
C TRP A 143 1.08 9.77 -0.07
N MET A 144 0.55 9.60 1.14
CA MET A 144 -0.89 9.51 1.38
C MET A 144 -1.60 10.86 1.19
N GLU A 145 -0.97 11.97 1.56
CA GLU A 145 -1.47 13.31 1.29
C GLU A 145 -1.60 13.56 -0.22
N ALA A 146 -0.62 13.06 -0.99
CA ALA A 146 -0.57 13.16 -2.44
C ALA A 146 -1.49 12.16 -3.20
N ASP A 147 -2.41 11.45 -2.52
CA ASP A 147 -3.38 10.56 -3.20
C ASP A 147 -4.22 11.31 -4.25
N LYS A 148 -4.28 10.76 -5.47
CA LYS A 148 -4.96 11.34 -6.64
C LYS A 148 -6.27 10.62 -6.97
N VAL A 149 -6.58 9.50 -6.31
CA VAL A 149 -7.71 8.64 -6.70
C VAL A 149 -8.82 8.55 -5.63
N ALA A 150 -8.72 9.33 -4.56
CA ALA A 150 -9.73 9.39 -3.48
C ALA A 150 -10.62 10.65 -3.50
N GLY A 151 -10.51 11.52 -4.51
CA GLY A 151 -11.22 12.81 -4.57
C GLY A 151 -12.73 12.75 -4.24
N PRO A 152 -13.52 11.84 -4.86
CA PRO A 152 -14.95 11.72 -4.58
C PRO A 152 -15.33 11.07 -3.23
N LEU A 153 -14.37 10.78 -2.35
CA LEU A 153 -14.59 10.15 -1.04
C LEU A 153 -14.54 11.19 0.08
N LEU A 154 -13.78 10.92 1.15
CA LEU A 154 -13.63 11.79 2.32
C LEU A 154 -13.20 13.20 1.92
N ARG A 155 -12.32 13.32 0.93
CA ARG A 155 -11.84 14.61 0.40
C ARG A 155 -12.98 15.51 -0.09
N SER A 156 -14.08 14.97 -0.60
CA SER A 156 -15.23 15.75 -1.09
C SER A 156 -16.06 16.40 0.01
N ALA A 157 -15.94 15.90 1.25
CA ALA A 157 -16.69 16.39 2.41
C ALA A 157 -15.81 17.17 3.40
N LEU A 158 -14.52 17.33 3.10
CA LEU A 158 -13.57 17.97 4.01
C LEU A 158 -13.68 19.50 3.95
N PRO A 159 -13.72 20.22 5.08
CA PRO A 159 -13.72 21.67 5.06
C PRO A 159 -12.44 22.24 4.42
N ALA A 160 -12.55 23.42 3.81
CA ALA A 160 -11.40 24.10 3.21
C ALA A 160 -10.29 24.33 4.27
N GLY A 161 -9.04 24.08 3.88
CA GLY A 161 -7.86 24.23 4.73
C GLY A 161 -7.57 23.06 5.66
N TRP A 162 -8.39 22.00 5.67
CA TRP A 162 -8.10 20.79 6.43
C TRP A 162 -7.06 19.92 5.73
N PHE A 163 -6.17 19.35 6.53
CA PHE A 163 -5.20 18.37 6.08
C PHE A 163 -5.82 16.97 5.98
N ILE A 164 -5.46 16.21 4.94
CA ILE A 164 -5.84 14.80 4.80
C ILE A 164 -4.74 14.00 4.11
N ALA A 165 -4.42 12.86 4.70
CA ALA A 165 -3.58 11.81 4.14
C ALA A 165 -4.42 10.53 4.14
N ASP A 166 -4.80 10.05 2.96
CA ASP A 166 -5.74 8.93 2.79
C ASP A 166 -5.26 7.92 1.74
N LYS A 167 -5.97 6.79 1.69
CA LYS A 167 -5.87 5.81 0.62
C LYS A 167 -7.22 5.14 0.42
N SER A 168 -7.72 5.18 -0.82
CA SER A 168 -8.96 4.51 -1.18
C SER A 168 -8.77 3.02 -1.52
N GLY A 169 -9.86 2.26 -1.45
CA GLY A 169 -9.99 0.92 -1.99
C GLY A 169 -11.30 0.80 -2.79
N ALA A 170 -11.30 -0.05 -3.81
CA ALA A 170 -12.50 -0.44 -4.53
C ALA A 170 -12.30 -1.86 -5.06
N GLY A 171 -13.35 -2.67 -5.11
CA GLY A 171 -13.25 -4.04 -5.59
C GLY A 171 -14.58 -4.63 -6.02
N GLY A 172 -14.61 -5.96 -6.10
CA GLY A 172 -15.80 -6.72 -6.45
C GLY A 172 -16.97 -6.45 -5.50
N ARG A 173 -18.18 -6.73 -6.00
CA ARG A 173 -19.43 -6.69 -5.20
C ARG A 173 -19.72 -5.34 -4.55
N GLY A 174 -19.26 -4.25 -5.17
CA GLY A 174 -19.49 -2.89 -4.69
C GLY A 174 -18.70 -2.50 -3.44
N SER A 175 -17.66 -3.28 -3.10
CA SER A 175 -16.82 -3.01 -1.93
C SER A 175 -16.03 -1.71 -2.11
N ARG A 176 -16.04 -0.85 -1.08
CA ARG A 176 -15.39 0.46 -1.06
C ARG A 176 -15.00 0.87 0.36
#